data_AF-A0A8T3SLU7-F1
#
_entry.id   AF-A0A8T3SLU7-F1
#
_cell.length_a   1.000
_cell.length_b   1.000
_cell.length_c   1.000
_cell.angle_alpha   90.00
_cell.angle_beta   90.00
_cell.angle_gamma   90.00
#
_symmetry.space_group_name_H-M   'P 1'
#
loop_
_entity.id
_entity.type
_entity.pdbx_description
1 polymer ?
#
loop_
_entity_poly.entity_id
_entity_poly.type
_entity_poly.pdbx_seq_one_letter_code
_entity_poly.pdbx_strand_id
1 'polypeptide(L)' 'MQERLLSIGRSERGRVLIVGYVERGTKIRVFFARRATKRERQTYEQG' A
#
# COMPACT_ATOMS: atom_id res chain seq x y z
N MET A 1 17.74 6.26 9.38
CA MET A 1 16.79 6.34 8.24
C MET A 1 15.62 5.42 8.59
N GLN A 2 14.37 5.89 8.62
CA GLN A 2 13.22 5.00 8.86
C GLN A 2 12.80 4.40 7.51
N GLU A 3 12.82 3.07 7.40
CA GLU A 3 12.36 2.36 6.21
C GLU A 3 10.85 2.50 6.08
N ARG A 4 10.43 3.30 5.09
CA ARG A 4 9.03 3.47 4.73
C ARG A 4 8.71 2.45 3.65
N LEU A 5 7.92 1.45 4.02
CA LEU A 5 7.44 0.43 3.10
C LEU A 5 6.09 0.85 2.51
N LEU A 6 5.89 0.48 1.26
CA LEU A 6 4.63 0.67 0.54
C LEU A 6 4.14 -0.69 0.08
N SER A 7 2.95 -1.09 0.51
CA SER A 7 2.25 -2.24 -0.03
C SER A 7 1.08 -1.80 -0.90
N ILE A 8 0.90 -2.52 -2.00
CA ILE A 8 -0.27 -2.38 -2.87
C ILE A 8 -0.99 -3.72 -2.84
N GLY A 9 -2.28 -3.69 -2.51
CA GLY A 9 -3.11 -4.87 -2.40
C GLY A 9 -4.48 -4.66 -2.99
N ARG A 10 -5.17 -5.74 -3.31
CA ARG A 10 -6.55 -5.70 -3.82
C ARG A 10 -7.51 -6.14 -2.71
N SER A 11 -8.49 -5.30 -2.40
CA SER A 11 -9.62 -5.65 -1.56
C SER A 11 -10.46 -6.74 -2.24
N GLU A 12 -11.15 -7.57 -1.46
CA GLU A 12 -12.09 -8.59 -1.97
C GLU A 12 -13.11 -8.04 -2.97
N ARG A 13 -13.51 -6.78 -2.83
CA ARG A 13 -14.42 -6.10 -3.79
C ARG A 13 -13.72 -5.61 -5.07
N GLY A 14 -12.51 -6.09 -5.33
CA GLY A 14 -11.70 -5.73 -6.49
C GLY A 14 -11.06 -4.34 -6.45
N ARG A 15 -11.11 -3.63 -5.32
CA ARG A 15 -10.56 -2.26 -5.18
C ARG A 15 -9.09 -2.30 -4.81
N VAL A 16 -8.23 -1.62 -5.55
CA VAL A 16 -6.80 -1.51 -5.21
C VAL A 16 -6.61 -0.51 -4.07
N LEU A 17 -5.86 -0.91 -3.07
CA LEU A 17 -5.51 -0.16 -1.87
C LEU A 17 -4.01 0.01 -1.79
N ILE A 18 -3.58 1.19 -1.39
CA ILE A 18 -2.18 1.50 -1.12
C ILE A 18 -2.05 1.74 0.37
N VAL A 19 -1.11 1.03 0.98
CA VAL A 19 -0.83 1.06 2.42
C VAL A 19 0.63 1.44 2.61
N GLY A 20 0.86 2.62 3.20
CA GLY A 20 2.19 3.03 3.64
C GLY A 20 2.38 2.64 5.09
N TYR A 21 3.42 1.87 5.38
CA TYR A 21 3.72 1.39 6.72
C TYR A 21 5.21 1.42 7.02
N VAL A 22 5.53 1.34 8.30
CA VAL A 22 6.90 1.15 8.78
C VAL A 22 6.91 -0.07 9.70
N GLU A 23 7.97 -0.85 9.60
CA GLU A 23 8.21 -1.97 10.49
C GLU A 23 9.05 -1.51 11.68
N ARG A 24 8.54 -1.76 12.88
CA ARG A 24 9.17 -1.41 14.16
C ARG A 24 9.28 -2.67 14.98
N GLY A 25 10.35 -3.43 14.75
CA GLY A 25 10.55 -4.74 15.36
C GLY A 25 9.44 -5.70 14.94
N THR A 26 8.63 -6.16 15.90
CA THR A 26 7.50 -7.08 15.67
C THR A 26 6.18 -6.40 15.34
N LYS A 27 6.15 -5.06 15.23
CA LYS A 27 4.93 -4.29 14.99
C LYS A 27 4.99 -3.56 13.66
N ILE A 28 3.89 -3.64 12.92
CA ILE A 28 3.66 -2.83 11.72
C ILE A 28 2.85 -1.60 12.14
N ARG A 29 3.39 -0.40 11.88
CA ARG A 29 2.63 0.85 12.04
C ARG A 29 2.25 1.37 10.66
N VAL A 30 0.95 1.33 10.37
CA VAL A 30 0.40 1.95 9.17
C VAL A 30 0.32 3.46 9.38
N PHE A 31 0.90 4.24 8.46
CA PHE A 31 0.83 5.70 8.47
C PHE A 31 -0.35 6.21 7.64
N PHE A 32 -0.61 5.58 6.49
CA PHE A 32 -1.76 5.89 5.66
C PHE A 32 -2.27 4.64 4.94
N ALA A 33 -3.58 4.59 4.77
CA ALA A 33 -4.23 3.63 3.88
C ALA A 33 -5.27 4.39 3.05
N ARG A 34 -5.12 4.33 1.72
CA ARG A 34 -6.07 4.95 0.81
C ARG A 34 -6.34 4.08 -0.40
N ARG A 35 -7.44 4.36 -1.10
CA ARG A 35 -7.69 3.75 -2.40
C ARG A 35 -6.61 4.22 -3.39
N ALA A 36 -6.11 3.29 -4.19
CA ALA A 36 -5.23 3.61 -5.28
C ALA A 36 -5.98 4.50 -6.27
N THR A 37 -5.31 5.54 -6.76
CA THR A 37 -5.83 6.33 -7.87
C THR A 37 -5.80 5.51 -9.16
N LYS A 38 -6.56 5.91 -10.19
CA LYS A 38 -6.55 5.22 -11.50
C LYS A 38 -5.15 5.07 -12.09
N ARG A 39 -4.27 6.06 -11.88
CA ARG A 39 -2.89 6.06 -12.36
C ARG A 39 -2.03 5.03 -11.62
N GLU A 40 -2.09 5.01 -10.30
CA GLU A 40 -1.34 4.03 -9.49
C GLU A 40 -1.83 2.60 -9.71
N ARG A 41 -3.14 2.43 -9.93
CA ARG A 41 -3.71 1.13 -10.29
C ARG A 41 -3.15 0.62 -11.62
N GLN A 42 -3.06 1.47 -12.64
CA GLN A 42 -2.48 1.06 -13.94
C GLN A 42 -1.01 0.69 -13.81
N THR A 43 -0.23 1.44 -13.04
CA THR A 43 1.19 1.10 -12.80
C THR A 43 1.34 -0.26 -12.10
N TYR A 44 0.43 -0.62 -11.20
CA TYR A 44 0.44 -1.93 -10.54
C TYR A 44 -0.08 -3.07 -11.44
N GLU A 45 -1.11 -2.82 -12.26
CA GLU A 45 -1.68 -3.83 -13.16
C GLU A 45 -0.83 -4.08 -14.43
N GLN A 46 0.19 -3.26 -14.69
CA GLN A 46 1.08 -3.37 -15.87
C GLN A 46 2.45 -4.01 -15.56
N GLY A 47 2.76 -4.30 -14.29
CA GLY A 47 3.97 -5.01 -13.86
C GLY A 47 3.68 -6.43 -13.44
#